data_AF-A0A958EK42-F1
#
_entry.id   AF-A0A958EK42-F1
#
_cell.length_a   1.000
_cell.length_b   1.000
_cell.length_c   1.000
_cell.angle_alpha   90.00
_cell.angle_beta   90.00
_cell.angle_gamma   90.00
#
_symmetry.space_group_name_H-M   'P 1'
#
loop_
_entity.id
_entity.type
_entity.pdbx_description
1 polymer ?
#
loop_
_entity_poly.entity_id
_entity_poly.type
_entity_poly.pdbx_seq_one_letter_code
_entity_poly.pdbx_strand_id
1 'polypeptide(L)'
;MKRILILIFSVFLSYSQQVQLSGNVQYTESFGDEVDHNDNTQGDNPFNRLRAKVFIFSPISEKIDLDIEVAFDDQAEPDRWIWLHGANVTFRDVMEDGGLNVRAGKIQMNIGQFVNRINEAENPLI
;
A
#
# COMPACT_ATOMS: atom_id res chain seq x y z
N MET A 1 -24.98 5.72 -1.13
CA MET A 1 -24.52 4.42 -1.68
C MET A 1 -23.07 4.60 -2.12
N LYS A 2 -22.13 3.71 -1.75
CA LYS A 2 -20.71 3.82 -2.13
C LYS A 2 -20.40 2.83 -3.27
N ARG A 3 -19.66 3.27 -4.29
CA ARG A 3 -19.13 2.40 -5.36
C ARG A 3 -17.61 2.45 -5.32
N ILE A 4 -16.99 1.27 -5.30
CA ILE A 4 -15.53 1.12 -5.26
C ILE A 4 -15.11 0.31 -6.48
N LEU A 5 -14.18 0.85 -7.26
CA LEU A 5 -13.49 0.13 -8.33
C LEU A 5 -12.02 -0.04 -7.92
N ILE A 6 -11.57 -1.29 -7.85
CA ILE A 6 -10.18 -1.64 -7.57
C ILE A 6 -9.58 -2.26 -8.82
N LEU A 7 -8.51 -1.67 -9.33
CA LEU A 7 -7.72 -2.20 -10.43
C LEU A 7 -6.34 -2.60 -9.89
N ILE A 8 -6.01 -3.88 -10.01
CA ILE A 8 -4.70 -4.44 -9.63
C ILE A 8 -3.96 -4.73 -10.93
N PHE A 9 -2.74 -4.20 -11.05
CA PHE A 9 -1.88 -4.49 -12.19
C PHE A 9 -0.48 -4.89 -11.71
N SER A 10 0.14 -5.83 -12.42
CA SER A 10 1.49 -6.32 -12.16
C SER A 10 2.30 -6.18 -13.43
N VAL A 11 3.44 -5.47 -13.38
CA VAL A 11 4.35 -5.30 -14.51
C VAL A 11 5.69 -5.90 -14.13
N PHE A 12 6.08 -6.97 -14.81
CA PHE A 12 7.37 -7.63 -14.62
C PHE A 12 8.35 -7.10 -15.67
N LEU A 13 9.36 -6.34 -15.24
CA LEU A 13 10.46 -5.88 -16.09
C LEU A 13 11.72 -6.69 -15.75
N SER A 14 12.09 -7.62 -16.63
CA SER A 14 13.23 -8.53 -16.41
C SER A 14 14.53 -7.96 -16.97
N TYR A 15 15.47 -7.58 -16.11
CA TYR A 15 16.89 -7.37 -16.47
C TYR A 15 17.79 -7.86 -15.32
N SER A 16 18.50 -8.98 -15.53
CA SER A 16 19.53 -9.69 -14.73
C SER A 16 19.46 -9.79 -13.18
N GLN A 17 18.79 -8.90 -12.46
CA GLN A 17 18.33 -9.00 -11.08
C GLN A 17 16.83 -8.65 -11.07
N GLN A 18 15.98 -9.58 -10.63
CA GLN A 18 14.53 -9.50 -10.85
C GLN A 18 13.88 -8.42 -9.99
N VAL A 19 13.80 -7.19 -10.50
CA VAL A 19 12.93 -6.16 -9.92
C VAL A 19 11.49 -6.48 -10.30
N GLN A 20 10.64 -6.66 -9.30
CA GLN A 20 9.21 -6.84 -9.47
C GLN A 20 8.50 -5.54 -9.15
N LEU A 21 7.64 -5.07 -10.06
CA LEU A 21 6.72 -3.97 -9.81
C LEU A 21 5.28 -4.48 -9.77
N SER A 22 4.56 -4.09 -8.72
CA SER A 22 3.12 -4.32 -8.61
C SER A 22 2.45 -3.08 -8.04
N GLY A 23 1.11 -3.03 -8.07
CA GLY A 23 0.40 -1.91 -7.50
C GLY A 23 -1.10 -2.11 -7.49
N ASN A 24 -1.77 -1.19 -6.80
CA ASN A 24 -3.22 -1.10 -6.75
C ASN A 24 -3.64 0.35 -7.03
N VAL A 25 -4.73 0.50 -7.76
CA VAL A 25 -5.43 1.77 -7.95
C VAL A 25 -6.85 1.59 -7.44
N GLN A 26 -7.29 2.52 -6.61
CA GLN A 26 -8.62 2.55 -6.02
C GLN A 26 -9.29 3.87 -6.36
N TYR A 27 -10.42 3.78 -7.05
CA TYR A 27 -11.33 4.91 -7.21
C TYR A 27 -12.55 4.69 -6.33
N THR A 28 -12.86 5.69 -5.50
CA THR A 28 -14.03 5.68 -4.62
C THR A 28 -14.94 6.84 -5.00
N GLU A 29 -16.18 6.51 -5.32
CA GLU A 29 -17.26 7.46 -5.52
C GLU A 29 -18.28 7.28 -4.40
N SER A 30 -18.54 8.35 -3.65
CA SER A 30 -19.51 8.38 -2.57
C SER A 30 -20.68 9.29 -2.90
N PHE A 31 -21.88 8.74 -2.80
CA PHE A 31 -23.14 9.49 -2.84
C PHE A 31 -23.77 9.45 -1.44
N GLY A 32 -24.02 10.60 -0.82
CA GLY A 32 -24.87 10.66 0.37
C GLY A 32 -25.40 12.07 0.66
N ASP A 33 -26.47 12.08 1.46
CA ASP A 33 -27.22 13.26 1.87
C ASP A 33 -26.47 14.05 2.97
N GLU A 34 -26.72 15.36 3.02
CA GLU A 34 -26.03 16.40 3.82
C GLU A 34 -26.04 16.21 5.35
N VAL A 35 -26.47 15.07 5.88
CA VAL A 35 -26.73 14.86 7.31
C VAL A 35 -25.91 13.69 7.81
N ASP A 36 -24.68 13.96 8.22
CA ASP A 36 -24.10 13.52 9.50
C ASP A 36 -22.59 13.81 9.50
N HIS A 37 -22.21 14.90 10.17
CA HIS A 37 -20.86 15.04 10.70
C HIS A 37 -20.66 13.96 11.77
N ASN A 38 -19.92 12.90 11.40
CA ASN A 38 -19.45 11.87 12.29
C ASN A 38 -17.92 11.79 12.23
N ASP A 39 -17.33 11.75 13.41
CA ASP A 39 -16.01 12.29 13.74
C ASP A 39 -14.89 11.26 13.48
N ASN A 40 -15.13 10.30 12.57
CA ASN A 40 -14.16 9.25 12.19
C ASN A 40 -14.23 8.86 10.70
N THR A 41 -14.95 9.64 9.87
CA THR A 41 -15.15 9.35 8.43
C THR A 41 -14.86 10.55 7.53
N GLN A 42 -13.93 11.44 7.92
CA GLN A 42 -13.67 12.71 7.22
C GLN A 42 -13.49 12.55 5.70
N GLY A 43 -14.53 12.95 5.01
CA GLY A 43 -14.60 13.27 3.60
C GLY A 43 -15.96 13.93 3.38
N ASP A 44 -15.98 15.17 2.90
CA ASP A 44 -17.20 15.87 2.51
C ASP A 44 -17.97 14.98 1.54
N ASN A 45 -19.17 14.56 1.89
CA ASN A 45 -20.00 13.75 1.01
C ASN A 45 -20.90 14.69 0.18
N PRO A 46 -20.99 14.56 -1.14
CA PRO A 46 -20.29 13.61 -2.01
C PRO A 46 -18.80 13.92 -2.20
N PHE A 47 -17.97 12.87 -2.19
CA PHE A 47 -16.56 12.96 -2.60
C PHE A 47 -16.22 11.92 -3.65
N ASN A 48 -15.24 12.29 -4.48
CA ASN A 48 -14.48 11.41 -5.33
C ASN A 48 -13.06 11.34 -4.78
N ARG A 49 -12.50 10.14 -4.65
CA ARG A 49 -11.12 9.95 -4.18
C ARG A 49 -10.42 8.90 -5.01
N LEU A 50 -9.22 9.23 -5.45
CA LEU A 50 -8.31 8.36 -6.17
C LEU A 50 -7.08 8.09 -5.31
N ARG A 51 -6.87 6.82 -4.96
CA ARG A 51 -5.65 6.36 -4.29
C ARG A 51 -4.91 5.38 -5.19
N ALA A 52 -3.59 5.43 -5.16
CA ALA A 52 -2.76 4.42 -5.80
C ALA A 52 -1.59 4.05 -4.88
N LYS A 53 -1.16 2.79 -4.96
CA LYS A 53 0.09 2.32 -4.35
C LYS A 53 0.89 1.58 -5.40
N VAL A 54 2.19 1.83 -5.43
CA VAL A 54 3.17 1.11 -6.25
C VAL A 54 4.15 0.43 -5.30
N PHE A 55 4.32 -0.87 -5.48
CA PHE A 55 5.25 -1.71 -4.74
C PHE A 55 6.41 -2.10 -5.67
N ILE A 56 7.62 -1.91 -5.19
CA ILE A 56 8.86 -2.28 -5.87
C ILE A 56 9.57 -3.29 -4.96
N PHE A 57 9.70 -4.52 -5.44
CA PHE A 57 10.44 -5.56 -4.77
C PHE A 57 11.70 -5.89 -5.56
N SER A 58 12.84 -6.01 -4.89
CA SER A 58 14.10 -6.36 -5.54
C SER A 58 14.97 -7.23 -4.64
N PRO A 59 15.41 -8.42 -5.10
CA PRO A 59 16.44 -9.17 -4.42
C PRO A 59 17.79 -8.48 -4.67
N ILE A 60 18.35 -7.86 -3.63
CA ILE A 60 19.65 -7.18 -3.68
C ILE A 60 20.79 -8.21 -3.59
N SER A 61 20.58 -9.28 -2.83
CA SER A 61 21.49 -10.43 -2.74
C SER A 61 20.72 -11.71 -2.38
N GLU A 62 21.40 -12.86 -2.31
CA GLU A 62 20.81 -14.18 -2.08
C GLU A 62 19.85 -14.24 -0.88
N LYS A 63 20.09 -13.44 0.16
CA LYS A 63 19.30 -13.37 1.40
C LYS A 63 18.87 -11.96 1.78
N ILE A 64 18.99 -10.98 0.88
CA ILE A 64 18.65 -9.60 1.16
C ILE A 64 17.69 -9.10 0.10
N ASP A 65 16.49 -8.73 0.52
CA ASP A 65 15.47 -8.17 -0.35
C ASP A 65 15.15 -6.73 0.05
N LEU A 66 14.82 -5.90 -0.94
CA LEU A 66 14.35 -4.53 -0.77
C LEU A 66 12.87 -4.46 -1.17
N ASP A 67 12.05 -3.81 -0.35
CA ASP A 67 10.64 -3.55 -0.60
C ASP A 67 10.38 -2.04 -0.39
N ILE A 68 9.98 -1.36 -1.46
CA ILE A 68 9.61 0.06 -1.48
C ILE A 68 8.14 0.17 -1.85
N GLU A 69 7.43 1.03 -1.12
CA GLU A 69 6.04 1.36 -1.35
C GLU A 69 5.89 2.87 -1.51
N VAL A 70 5.37 3.29 -2.66
CA VAL A 70 5.01 4.68 -2.95
C VAL A 70 3.50 4.77 -3.00
N ALA A 71 2.92 5.73 -2.28
CA ALA A 71 1.49 5.98 -2.28
C ALA A 71 1.16 7.29 -3.00
N PHE A 72 -0.02 7.34 -3.58
CA PHE A 72 -0.67 8.51 -4.12
C PHE A 72 -2.08 8.64 -3.54
N ASP A 73 -2.49 9.87 -3.24
CA ASP A 73 -3.84 10.22 -2.80
C ASP A 73 -4.17 11.64 -3.24
N ASP A 74 -5.23 11.78 -4.04
CA ASP A 74 -5.68 13.06 -4.60
C ASP A 74 -6.27 14.01 -3.55
N GLN A 75 -6.63 13.50 -2.37
CA GLN A 75 -7.16 14.28 -1.24
C GLN A 75 -6.11 14.56 -0.16
N ALA A 76 -4.85 14.13 -0.35
CA ALA A 76 -3.79 14.50 0.59
C ALA A 76 -3.44 16.00 0.50
N GLU A 77 -2.73 16.51 1.51
CA GLU A 77 -2.18 17.87 1.50
C GLU A 77 -1.40 18.12 0.19
N PRO A 78 -1.44 19.34 -0.41
CA PRO A 78 -0.86 19.61 -1.73
C PRO A 78 0.62 19.22 -1.90
N ASP A 79 1.39 19.17 -0.81
CA ASP A 79 2.79 18.75 -0.75
C ASP A 79 2.99 17.24 -0.52
N ARG A 80 1.89 16.48 -0.40
CA ARG A 80 1.85 15.07 -0.02
C ARG A 80 0.97 14.21 -0.90
N TRP A 81 0.67 14.64 -2.12
CA TRP A 81 -0.08 13.79 -3.07
C TRP A 81 0.64 12.51 -3.43
N ILE A 82 1.99 12.51 -3.42
CA ILE A 82 2.81 11.33 -3.61
C ILE A 82 3.82 11.27 -2.47
N TRP A 83 3.91 10.13 -1.79
CA TRP A 83 4.88 9.98 -0.68
C TRP A 83 5.42 8.56 -0.57
N LEU A 84 6.59 8.45 0.06
CA LEU A 84 7.15 7.18 0.46
C LEU A 84 6.33 6.60 1.62
N HIS A 85 5.50 5.62 1.32
CA HIS A 85 4.65 4.96 2.30
C HIS A 85 5.45 3.94 3.11
N GLY A 86 6.31 3.16 2.45
CA GLY A 86 7.14 2.14 3.06
C GLY A 86 8.48 1.99 2.35
N ALA A 87 9.52 1.65 3.10
CA ALA A 87 10.84 1.30 2.58
C ALA A 87 11.53 0.41 3.59
N ASN A 88 11.78 -0.85 3.23
CA ASN A 88 12.37 -1.82 4.14
C ASN A 88 13.29 -2.79 3.44
N VAL A 89 14.27 -3.26 4.20
CA VAL A 89 15.18 -4.33 3.82
C VAL A 89 14.83 -5.56 4.63
N THR A 90 14.71 -6.70 3.96
CA THR A 90 14.47 -8.01 4.58
C THR A 90 15.72 -8.85 4.48
N PHE A 91 16.28 -9.23 5.63
CA PHE A 91 17.31 -10.25 5.76
C PHE A 91 16.61 -11.59 5.99
N ARG A 92 16.75 -12.52 5.04
CA ARG A 92 16.16 -13.85 5.13
C ARG A 92 17.10 -14.84 5.79
N ASP A 93 16.54 -15.82 6.50
CA ASP A 93 17.26 -16.95 7.08
C ASP A 93 18.50 -16.51 7.89
N VAL A 94 18.29 -15.57 8.82
CA VAL A 94 19.37 -14.93 9.61
C VAL A 94 19.91 -15.89 10.69
N MET A 95 19.16 -16.93 11.03
CA MET A 95 19.63 -18.04 11.88
C MET A 95 20.04 -19.24 11.01
N GLU A 96 21.00 -20.04 11.50
CA GLU A 96 21.53 -21.21 10.78
C GLU A 96 20.47 -22.26 10.45
N ASP A 97 19.36 -22.31 11.19
CA ASP A 97 18.22 -23.21 10.98
C ASP A 97 17.15 -22.66 10.01
N GLY A 98 17.33 -21.45 9.47
CA GLY A 98 16.38 -20.82 8.53
C GLY A 98 15.09 -20.32 9.19
N GLY A 99 15.03 -20.23 10.52
CA GLY A 99 13.78 -19.92 11.23
C GLY A 99 13.43 -18.43 11.38
N LEU A 100 14.34 -17.51 11.02
CA LEU A 100 14.18 -16.09 11.31
C LEU A 100 14.42 -15.22 10.07
N ASN A 101 13.47 -14.32 9.81
CA ASN A 101 13.61 -13.21 8.88
C ASN A 101 13.58 -11.89 9.66
N VAL A 102 14.50 -10.98 9.36
CA VAL A 102 14.57 -9.65 10.00
C VAL A 102 14.22 -8.59 8.97
N ARG A 103 13.20 -7.78 9.26
CA ARG A 103 12.81 -6.63 8.43
C ARG A 103 13.15 -5.35 9.16
N ALA A 104 13.84 -4.44 8.49
CA ALA A 104 14.22 -3.14 9.04
C ALA A 104 13.86 -2.01 8.07
N GLY A 105 13.29 -0.92 8.59
CA GLY A 105 12.94 0.28 7.83
C GLY A 105 11.56 0.83 8.19
N LYS A 106 10.98 1.61 7.28
CA LYS A 106 9.59 2.08 7.38
C LYS A 106 8.67 0.97 6.89
N ILE A 107 8.05 0.27 7.83
CA ILE A 107 7.21 -0.92 7.57
C ILE A 107 5.80 -0.61 8.03
N GLN A 108 4.81 -0.87 7.17
CA GLN A 108 3.41 -0.85 7.59
C GLN A 108 3.18 -2.00 8.58
N MET A 109 2.75 -1.65 9.78
CA MET A 109 2.45 -2.64 10.81
C MET A 109 1.10 -3.25 10.47
N ASN A 110 1.10 -4.41 9.82
CA ASN A 110 -0.11 -5.19 9.50
C ASN A 110 -0.68 -5.83 10.78
N ILE A 111 -1.00 -5.02 11.78
CA ILE A 111 -1.53 -5.46 13.08
C ILE A 111 -3.05 -5.58 12.94
N GLY A 112 -3.58 -6.79 13.10
CA GLY A 112 -5.00 -7.10 12.98
C GLY A 112 -5.32 -8.14 11.91
N GLN A 113 -6.60 -8.43 11.69
CA GLN A 113 -7.09 -9.47 10.76
C GLN A 113 -7.05 -9.01 9.28
N PHE A 114 -6.02 -8.27 8.89
CA PHE A 114 -5.79 -7.87 7.50
C PHE A 114 -4.98 -8.98 6.82
N VAL A 115 -5.71 -9.98 6.31
CA VAL A 115 -5.12 -11.24 5.82
C VAL A 115 -4.24 -11.04 4.57
N ASN A 116 -4.33 -9.90 3.87
CA ASN A 116 -3.46 -9.56 2.74
C ASN A 116 -3.40 -8.05 2.48
N ARG A 117 -2.24 -7.55 1.99
CA ARG A 117 -2.05 -6.14 1.56
C ARG A 117 -3.08 -5.68 0.49
N ILE A 118 -3.64 -6.64 -0.26
CA ILE A 118 -4.69 -6.42 -1.28
C ILE A 118 -6.04 -6.03 -0.63
N ASN A 119 -6.31 -6.43 0.61
CA ASN A 119 -7.57 -6.17 1.30
C ASN A 119 -7.59 -4.84 2.08
N GLU A 120 -6.50 -4.07 2.09
CA GLU A 120 -6.47 -2.72 2.70
C GLU A 120 -7.43 -1.75 1.99
N ALA A 121 -7.73 -1.98 0.72
CA ALA A 121 -8.68 -1.16 -0.05
C ALA A 121 -10.14 -1.29 0.49
N GLU A 122 -10.49 -2.37 1.18
CA GLU A 122 -11.84 -2.61 1.71
C GLU A 122 -12.02 -2.10 3.15
N ASN A 123 -10.94 -1.79 3.87
CA ASN A 123 -11.00 -1.26 5.24
C ASN A 123 -10.02 -0.10 5.40
N PRO A 124 -10.48 1.15 5.16
CA PRO A 124 -9.67 2.34 5.30
C PRO A 124 -9.58 2.72 6.79
N LEU A 125 -8.91 1.89 7.58
CA LEU A 125 -8.38 2.32 8.88
C LEU A 125 -6.92 2.72 8.71
N ILE A 126 -6.69 3.63 7.76
CA ILE A 126 -5.82 4.81 7.82
C ILE A 126 -6.48 5.88 6.93
#